data_AF-K0BC80-F1
#
_entry.id   AF-K0BC80-F1
#
_cell.length_a   1.000
_cell.length_b   1.000
_cell.length_c   1.000
_cell.angle_alpha   90.00
_cell.angle_beta   90.00
_cell.angle_gamma   90.00
#
_symmetry.space_group_name_H-M   'P 1'
#
loop_
_entity.id
_entity.type
_entity.pdbx_description
1 polymer ?
#
loop_
_entity_poly.entity_id
_entity_poly.type
_entity_poly.pdbx_seq_one_letter_code
_entity_poly.pdbx_strand_id
1 'polypeptide(L)'
;MKFVLLLFLIGMIVPAFAQNSTENQITMMNNSSDNSIALFGILITAIVGLCGFIANRINHRYQKKQLQTTTLFKIYELLSNEKGRTFRRLIYDEWKRSKGKPEFDREVIYEGRSIPLITIVEELLSNYDKVCAMVTLELVSKKMIFELYSVMLVKSYIVMKEYISKKQITNRKAALHYSTLAKEFDSKVPENEKKIY
;
A
#
# COMPACT_ATOMS: atom_id res chain seq x y z
N MET A 1 -19.64 8.90 -10.45
CA MET A 1 -21.08 8.63 -10.29
C MET A 1 -21.84 8.51 -11.61
N LYS A 2 -21.65 9.39 -12.61
CA LYS A 2 -22.43 9.36 -13.88
C LYS A 2 -22.42 8.01 -14.63
N PHE A 3 -21.28 7.30 -14.66
CA PHE A 3 -21.16 5.98 -15.31
C PHE A 3 -21.89 4.84 -14.59
N VAL A 4 -21.99 4.90 -13.25
CA VAL A 4 -22.68 3.87 -12.46
C VAL A 4 -24.20 4.03 -12.62
N LEU A 5 -24.68 5.27 -12.64
CA LEU A 5 -26.07 5.59 -12.97
C LEU A 5 -26.46 5.14 -14.37
N LEU A 6 -25.56 5.30 -15.35
CA LEU A 6 -25.79 4.82 -16.72
C LEU A 6 -25.86 3.27 -16.78
N LEU A 7 -24.96 2.57 -16.10
CA LEU A 7 -24.99 1.10 -16.02
C LEU A 7 -26.22 0.57 -15.27
N PHE A 8 -26.68 1.29 -14.24
CA PHE A 8 -27.90 0.95 -13.51
C PHE A 8 -29.16 1.18 -14.37
N LEU A 9 -29.20 2.29 -15.12
CA LEU A 9 -30.25 2.55 -16.12
C LEU A 9 -30.28 1.47 -17.21
N ILE A 10 -29.12 1.09 -17.77
CA ILE A 10 -29.03 -0.01 -18.74
C ILE A 10 -29.48 -1.34 -18.09
N GLY A 11 -29.06 -1.61 -16.86
CA GLY A 11 -29.45 -2.80 -16.10
C GLY A 11 -30.94 -2.88 -15.75
N MET A 12 -31.67 -1.77 -15.72
CA MET A 12 -33.14 -1.74 -15.52
C MET A 12 -33.91 -1.73 -16.84
N ILE A 13 -33.36 -1.11 -17.90
CA ILE A 13 -34.00 -1.02 -19.22
C ILE A 13 -33.90 -2.36 -19.97
N VAL A 14 -32.76 -3.07 -19.85
CA VAL A 14 -32.53 -4.33 -20.57
C VAL A 14 -33.50 -5.45 -20.14
N PRO A 15 -33.81 -5.68 -18.85
CA PRO A 15 -34.82 -6.64 -18.44
C PRO A 15 -36.24 -6.25 -18.89
N ALA A 16 -36.60 -4.96 -18.83
CA ALA A 16 -37.91 -4.48 -19.28
C ALA A 16 -38.11 -4.64 -20.80
N PHE A 17 -37.06 -4.38 -21.59
CA PHE A 17 -37.06 -4.65 -23.02
C PHE A 17 -37.03 -6.15 -23.34
N ALA A 18 -36.29 -6.95 -22.56
CA ALA A 18 -36.30 -8.40 -22.70
C ALA A 18 -37.70 -8.94 -22.42
N GLN A 19 -38.38 -8.50 -21.37
CA GLN A 19 -39.72 -8.98 -20.97
C GLN A 19 -40.80 -8.58 -21.99
N ASN A 20 -40.80 -7.35 -22.50
CA ASN A 20 -41.67 -6.92 -23.61
C ASN A 20 -41.35 -7.66 -24.93
N SER A 21 -40.07 -7.98 -25.17
CA SER A 21 -39.65 -8.80 -26.30
C SER A 21 -40.11 -10.25 -26.13
N THR A 22 -40.14 -10.81 -24.91
CA THR A 22 -40.62 -12.17 -24.65
C THR A 22 -42.12 -12.28 -24.89
N GLU A 23 -42.92 -11.28 -24.49
CA GLU A 23 -44.37 -11.25 -24.77
C GLU A 23 -44.66 -11.22 -26.28
N ASN A 24 -43.96 -10.38 -27.04
CA ASN A 24 -44.08 -10.31 -28.50
C ASN A 24 -43.47 -11.55 -29.21
N GLN A 25 -42.44 -12.18 -28.63
CA GLN A 25 -41.84 -13.41 -29.15
C GLN A 25 -42.69 -14.64 -28.88
N ILE A 26 -43.42 -14.73 -27.77
CA ILE A 26 -44.38 -15.82 -27.52
C ILE A 26 -45.52 -15.76 -28.54
N THR A 27 -45.92 -14.57 -28.99
CA THR A 27 -46.90 -14.41 -30.08
C THR A 27 -46.33 -14.75 -31.46
N MET A 28 -45.03 -14.52 -31.71
CA MET A 28 -44.36 -14.87 -32.98
C MET A 28 -43.83 -16.33 -33.05
N MET A 29 -43.54 -16.97 -31.93
CA MET A 29 -43.04 -18.36 -31.85
C MET A 29 -44.07 -19.40 -32.31
N ASN A 30 -45.34 -19.03 -32.44
CA ASN A 30 -46.33 -19.90 -33.08
C ASN A 30 -46.12 -20.04 -34.60
N ASN A 31 -45.22 -19.27 -35.23
CA ASN A 31 -45.10 -19.24 -36.70
C ASN A 31 -43.69 -19.25 -37.32
N SER A 32 -42.58 -19.41 -36.59
CA SER A 32 -41.28 -19.56 -37.27
C SER A 32 -40.21 -20.31 -36.49
N SER A 33 -39.59 -21.27 -37.17
CA SER A 33 -38.44 -22.07 -36.74
C SER A 33 -37.11 -21.35 -37.07
N ASP A 34 -36.92 -20.13 -36.57
CA ASP A 34 -35.82 -19.28 -37.03
C ASP A 34 -34.63 -19.24 -36.06
N ASN A 35 -33.48 -19.71 -36.57
CA ASN A 35 -32.14 -19.66 -35.93
C ASN A 35 -31.69 -18.22 -35.53
N SER A 36 -32.36 -17.18 -36.03
CA SER A 36 -32.10 -15.77 -35.71
C SER A 36 -32.37 -15.44 -34.24
N ILE A 37 -33.37 -16.08 -33.61
CA ILE A 37 -33.72 -15.88 -32.19
C ILE A 37 -32.62 -16.47 -31.28
N ALA A 38 -32.11 -17.65 -31.64
CA ALA A 38 -31.01 -18.29 -30.92
C ALA A 38 -29.70 -17.47 -31.03
N LEU A 39 -29.39 -16.94 -32.22
CA LEU A 39 -28.24 -16.04 -32.44
C LEU A 39 -28.36 -14.74 -31.64
N PHE A 40 -29.57 -14.18 -31.54
CA PHE A 40 -29.83 -12.99 -30.74
C PHE A 40 -29.65 -13.25 -29.23
N GLY A 41 -30.12 -14.40 -28.73
CA GLY A 41 -29.90 -14.83 -27.35
C GLY A 41 -28.42 -15.05 -26.99
N ILE A 42 -27.63 -15.63 -27.91
CA ILE A 42 -26.18 -15.79 -27.75
C ILE A 42 -25.48 -14.42 -27.74
N LEU A 43 -25.88 -13.51 -28.63
CA LEU A 43 -25.33 -12.16 -28.70
C LEU A 43 -25.56 -11.39 -27.38
N ILE A 44 -26.78 -11.45 -26.82
CA ILE A 44 -27.10 -10.82 -25.54
C ILE A 44 -26.26 -11.43 -24.41
N THR A 45 -26.16 -12.75 -24.36
CA THR A 45 -25.38 -13.45 -23.31
C THR A 45 -23.90 -13.08 -23.37
N ALA A 46 -23.34 -12.95 -24.58
CA ALA A 46 -21.96 -12.51 -24.78
C ALA A 46 -21.74 -11.06 -24.30
N ILE A 47 -22.67 -10.15 -24.60
CA ILE A 47 -22.61 -8.75 -24.14
C ILE A 47 -22.69 -8.67 -22.61
N VAL A 48 -23.61 -9.41 -21.99
CA VAL A 48 -23.75 -9.45 -20.52
C VAL A 48 -22.49 -10.02 -19.86
N GLY A 49 -21.92 -11.09 -20.41
CA GLY A 49 -20.65 -11.67 -19.93
C GLY A 49 -19.48 -10.69 -20.01
N LEU A 50 -19.38 -9.94 -21.11
CA LEU A 50 -18.34 -8.92 -21.29
C LEU A 50 -18.52 -7.75 -20.31
N CYS A 51 -19.75 -7.28 -20.11
CA CYS A 51 -20.07 -6.25 -19.12
C CYS A 51 -19.73 -6.71 -17.70
N GLY A 52 -20.04 -7.96 -17.34
CA GLY A 52 -19.68 -8.56 -16.06
C GLY A 52 -18.16 -8.65 -15.85
N PHE A 53 -17.42 -9.04 -16.88
CA PHE A 53 -15.96 -9.08 -16.83
C PHE A 53 -15.34 -7.69 -16.66
N ILE A 54 -15.84 -6.69 -17.39
CA ILE A 54 -15.40 -5.29 -17.28
C ILE A 54 -15.71 -4.75 -15.88
N ALA A 55 -16.93 -4.97 -15.38
CA ALA A 55 -17.33 -4.55 -14.03
C ALA A 55 -16.45 -5.20 -12.96
N ASN A 56 -16.15 -6.50 -13.06
CA ASN A 56 -15.27 -7.20 -12.14
C ASN A 56 -13.83 -6.64 -12.19
N ARG A 57 -13.29 -6.38 -13.38
CA ARG A 57 -11.96 -5.76 -13.56
C ARG A 57 -11.92 -4.35 -12.96
N ILE A 58 -12.97 -3.57 -13.15
CA ILE A 58 -13.10 -2.22 -12.58
C ILE A 58 -13.18 -2.31 -11.05
N ASN A 59 -14.02 -3.20 -10.51
CA ASN A 59 -14.17 -3.41 -9.07
C ASN A 59 -12.84 -3.86 -8.44
N HIS A 60 -12.13 -4.81 -9.04
CA HIS A 60 -10.81 -5.24 -8.61
C HIS A 60 -9.79 -4.07 -8.63
N ARG A 61 -9.83 -3.19 -9.63
CA ARG A 61 -8.99 -1.99 -9.66
C ARG A 61 -9.35 -1.01 -8.52
N TYR A 62 -10.63 -0.81 -8.22
CA TYR A 62 -11.06 0.05 -7.12
C TYR A 62 -10.69 -0.53 -5.75
N GLN A 63 -10.89 -1.83 -5.53
CA GLN A 63 -10.47 -2.54 -4.32
C GLN A 63 -8.96 -2.44 -4.12
N LYS A 64 -8.16 -2.65 -5.19
CA LYS A 64 -6.70 -2.47 -5.13
C LYS A 64 -6.32 -1.04 -4.76
N LYS A 65 -6.96 -0.02 -5.35
CA LYS A 65 -6.72 1.38 -5.00
C LYS A 65 -7.10 1.68 -3.54
N GLN A 66 -8.23 1.15 -3.07
CA GLN A 66 -8.67 1.32 -1.68
C GLN A 66 -7.67 0.69 -0.71
N LEU A 67 -7.21 -0.53 -1.00
CA LEU A 67 -6.17 -1.19 -0.21
C LEU A 67 -4.87 -0.38 -0.16
N GLN A 68 -4.45 0.18 -1.30
CA GLN A 68 -3.26 1.03 -1.38
C GLN A 68 -3.43 2.30 -0.52
N THR A 69 -4.58 2.97 -0.58
CA THR A 69 -4.86 4.17 0.22
C THR A 69 -4.87 3.86 1.72
N THR A 70 -5.56 2.79 2.14
CA THR A 70 -5.58 2.37 3.54
C THR A 70 -4.18 2.00 4.04
N THR A 71 -3.41 1.29 3.20
CA THR A 71 -2.02 0.94 3.52
C THR A 71 -1.13 2.18 3.64
N LEU A 72 -1.33 3.18 2.78
CA LEU A 72 -0.61 4.45 2.85
C LEU A 72 -0.91 5.20 4.16
N PHE A 73 -2.18 5.25 4.58
CA PHE A 73 -2.54 5.82 5.88
C PHE A 73 -1.87 5.07 7.03
N LYS A 74 -1.79 3.73 6.95
CA LYS A 74 -1.09 2.95 7.98
C LYS A 74 0.41 3.23 7.99
N ILE A 75 1.03 3.40 6.82
CA ILE A 75 2.44 3.80 6.73
C ILE A 75 2.64 5.20 7.31
N TYR A 76 1.75 6.15 7.00
CA TYR A 76 1.78 7.47 7.62
C TYR A 76 1.68 7.39 9.14
N GLU A 77 0.77 6.56 9.67
CA GLU A 77 0.63 6.33 11.11
C GLU A 77 1.91 5.72 11.72
N LEU A 78 2.56 4.77 11.05
CA LEU A 78 3.77 4.11 11.55
C LEU A 78 5.00 5.03 11.49
N LEU A 79 5.13 5.85 10.45
CA LEU A 79 6.31 6.66 10.19
C LEU A 79 6.21 8.07 10.76
N SER A 80 5.03 8.69 10.71
CA SER A 80 4.82 10.12 10.95
C SER A 80 4.07 10.43 12.25
N ASN A 81 3.73 9.41 13.05
CA ASN A 81 3.17 9.66 14.38
C ASN A 81 4.13 10.49 15.27
N GLU A 82 3.55 11.15 16.26
CA GLU A 82 4.30 12.03 17.17
C GLU A 82 5.38 11.27 17.95
N LYS A 83 5.03 10.10 18.50
CA LYS A 83 5.95 9.22 19.22
C LYS A 83 7.20 8.88 18.39
N GLY A 84 7.01 8.44 17.16
CA GLY A 84 8.07 8.07 16.21
C GLY A 84 8.94 9.26 15.80
N ARG A 85 8.35 10.46 15.68
CA ARG A 85 9.11 11.71 15.48
C ARG A 85 10.02 12.01 16.67
N THR A 86 9.49 11.90 17.89
CA THR A 86 10.27 12.09 19.13
C THR A 86 11.35 11.04 19.27
N PHE A 87 11.04 9.78 18.97
CA PHE A 87 11.99 8.67 19.02
C PHE A 87 13.16 8.89 18.07
N ARG A 88 12.89 9.24 16.81
CA ARG A 88 13.94 9.60 15.84
C ARG A 88 14.83 10.74 16.33
N ARG A 89 14.22 11.77 16.93
CA ARG A 89 14.96 12.90 17.49
C ARG A 89 15.90 12.46 18.62
N LEU A 90 15.40 11.68 19.59
CA LEU A 90 16.21 11.19 20.70
C LEU A 90 17.40 10.34 20.23
N ILE A 91 17.18 9.45 19.27
CA ILE A 91 18.25 8.62 18.70
C ILE A 91 19.26 9.49 17.94
N TYR A 92 18.79 10.47 17.16
CA TYR A 92 19.67 11.38 16.43
C TYR A 92 20.50 12.27 17.36
N ASP A 93 19.88 12.82 18.41
CA ASP A 93 20.57 13.65 19.40
C ASP A 93 21.67 12.85 20.11
N GLU A 94 21.42 11.58 20.43
CA GLU A 94 22.43 10.68 20.99
C GLU A 94 23.55 10.38 19.98
N TRP A 95 23.20 10.08 18.73
CA TRP A 95 24.17 9.84 17.66
C TRP A 95 25.09 11.05 17.43
N LYS A 96 24.53 12.27 17.47
CA LYS A 96 25.32 13.50 17.35
C LYS A 96 26.21 13.72 18.57
N ARG A 97 25.68 13.51 19.79
CA ARG A 97 26.43 13.63 21.05
C ARG A 97 27.63 12.69 21.09
N SER A 98 27.44 11.46 20.64
CA SER A 98 28.44 10.40 20.61
C SER A 98 29.36 10.42 19.38
N LYS A 99 29.31 11.49 18.56
CA LYS A 99 30.11 11.65 17.33
C LYS A 99 29.98 10.47 16.37
N GLY A 100 28.75 9.97 16.22
CA GLY A 100 28.41 8.91 15.28
C GLY A 100 28.45 7.49 15.85
N LYS A 101 28.69 7.32 17.16
CA LYS A 101 28.77 6.02 17.85
C LYS A 101 27.76 5.94 19.00
N PRO A 102 26.46 5.84 18.71
CA PRO A 102 25.40 5.93 19.71
C PRO A 102 25.53 4.87 20.80
N GLU A 103 25.49 5.32 22.06
CA GLU A 103 25.47 4.47 23.24
C GLU A 103 24.03 4.02 23.49
N PHE A 104 23.63 2.87 22.93
CA PHE A 104 22.25 2.39 23.00
C PHE A 104 21.81 1.97 24.42
N ASP A 105 22.75 1.64 25.30
CA ASP A 105 22.46 1.29 26.70
C ASP A 105 22.20 2.52 27.57
N ARG A 106 22.46 3.73 27.05
CA ARG A 106 22.22 4.97 27.79
C ARG A 106 20.72 5.16 28.03
N GLU A 107 20.39 5.57 29.24
CA GLU A 107 19.04 6.00 29.56
C GLU A 107 18.74 7.39 29.01
N VAL A 108 17.52 7.54 28.47
CA VAL A 108 16.97 8.80 27.99
C VAL A 108 15.60 9.04 28.63
N ILE A 109 15.26 10.31 28.83
CA ILE A 109 13.97 10.69 29.41
C ILE A 109 12.93 10.80 28.29
N TYR A 110 11.87 10.01 28.40
CA TYR A 110 10.69 10.08 27.53
C TYR A 110 9.42 10.07 28.38
N GLU A 111 8.53 11.04 28.17
CA GLU A 111 7.27 11.19 28.94
C GLU A 111 7.49 11.15 30.48
N GLY A 112 8.59 11.75 30.95
CA GLY A 112 8.94 11.81 32.37
C GLY A 112 9.49 10.50 32.95
N ARG A 113 9.75 9.48 32.12
CA ARG A 113 10.34 8.19 32.52
C ARG A 113 11.74 8.03 31.94
N SER A 114 12.65 7.45 32.74
CA SER A 114 13.95 7.01 32.25
C SER A 114 13.78 5.67 31.52
N ILE A 115 14.11 5.63 30.24
CA ILE A 115 14.07 4.41 29.43
C ILE A 115 15.39 4.20 28.69
N PRO A 116 15.91 2.97 28.60
CA PRO A 116 17.06 2.67 27.76
C PRO A 116 16.79 3.06 26.30
N LEU A 117 17.75 3.73 25.65
CA LEU A 117 17.63 4.14 24.24
C LEU A 117 17.40 2.93 23.31
N ILE A 118 17.93 1.77 23.68
CA ILE A 118 17.72 0.53 22.94
C ILE A 118 16.23 0.16 22.77
N THR A 119 15.40 0.39 23.79
CA THR A 119 13.96 0.13 23.74
C THR A 119 13.27 1.01 22.69
N ILE A 120 13.70 2.28 22.61
CA ILE A 120 13.21 3.24 21.61
C ILE A 120 13.62 2.80 20.20
N VAL A 121 14.88 2.38 20.03
CA VAL A 121 15.42 1.90 18.76
C VAL A 121 14.68 0.66 18.29
N GLU A 122 14.40 -0.29 19.17
CA GLU A 122 13.67 -1.52 18.84
C GLU A 122 12.24 -1.25 18.39
N GLU A 123 11.54 -0.35 19.08
CA GLU A 123 10.18 0.04 18.70
C GLU A 123 10.17 0.76 17.34
N LEU A 124 11.09 1.69 17.11
CA LEU A 124 11.20 2.39 15.84
C LEU A 124 11.53 1.44 14.68
N LEU A 125 12.46 0.51 14.89
CA LEU A 125 12.80 -0.50 13.90
C LEU A 125 11.64 -1.45 13.60
N SER A 126 10.86 -1.85 14.61
CA SER A 126 9.64 -2.63 14.41
C SER A 126 8.65 -1.93 13.48
N ASN A 127 8.51 -0.61 13.59
CA ASN A 127 7.66 0.17 12.68
C ASN A 127 8.23 0.19 11.26
N TYR A 128 9.55 0.36 11.10
CA TYR A 128 10.19 0.30 9.79
C TYR A 128 10.06 -1.08 9.13
N ASP A 129 10.21 -2.16 9.90
CA ASP A 129 10.05 -3.52 9.38
C ASP A 129 8.63 -3.78 8.87
N LYS A 130 7.60 -3.29 9.59
CA LYS A 130 6.20 -3.34 9.12
C LYS A 130 6.01 -2.60 7.81
N VAL A 131 6.57 -1.39 7.67
CA VAL A 131 6.51 -0.64 6.42
C VAL A 131 7.23 -1.37 5.29
N CYS A 132 8.43 -1.90 5.55
CA CYS A 132 9.17 -2.64 4.55
C CYS A 132 8.42 -3.91 4.11
N ALA A 133 7.77 -4.62 5.03
CA ALA A 133 6.92 -5.75 4.70
C ALA A 133 5.74 -5.34 3.80
N MET A 134 5.09 -4.20 4.06
CA MET A 134 4.01 -3.68 3.20
C MET A 134 4.50 -3.32 1.79
N VAL A 135 5.73 -2.83 1.65
CA VAL A 135 6.35 -2.56 0.35
C VAL A 135 6.70 -3.87 -0.37
N THR A 136 7.31 -4.83 0.33
CA THR A 136 7.69 -6.14 -0.24
C THR A 136 6.48 -6.95 -0.70
N LEU A 137 5.35 -6.84 0.01
CA LEU A 137 4.08 -7.47 -0.36
C LEU A 137 3.30 -6.71 -1.44
N GLU A 138 3.90 -5.66 -2.03
CA GLU A 138 3.29 -4.81 -3.07
C GLU A 138 1.94 -4.17 -2.67
N LEU A 139 1.68 -4.05 -1.36
CA LEU A 139 0.48 -3.40 -0.83
C LEU A 139 0.53 -1.89 -1.05
N VAL A 140 1.73 -1.34 -1.17
CA VAL A 140 2.00 0.05 -1.58
C VAL A 140 3.10 0.08 -2.63
N SER A 141 3.06 1.07 -3.52
CA SER A 141 4.13 1.27 -4.48
C SER A 141 5.42 1.72 -3.79
N LYS A 142 6.52 1.00 -4.06
CA LYS A 142 7.88 1.40 -3.63
C LYS A 142 8.25 2.81 -4.10
N LYS A 143 7.81 3.21 -5.31
CA LYS A 143 8.04 4.56 -5.84
C LYS A 143 7.37 5.62 -4.95
N MET A 144 6.16 5.36 -4.50
CA MET A 144 5.42 6.27 -3.64
C MET A 144 6.08 6.43 -2.26
N ILE A 145 6.58 5.34 -1.69
CA ILE A 145 7.32 5.40 -0.42
C ILE A 145 8.66 6.12 -0.58
N PHE A 146 9.35 5.91 -1.70
CA PHE A 146 10.58 6.63 -2.01
C PHE A 146 10.34 8.15 -2.09
N GLU A 147 9.33 8.60 -2.82
CA GLU A 147 9.01 10.02 -2.98
C GLU A 147 8.64 10.71 -1.66
N LEU A 148 7.98 10.00 -0.74
CA LEU A 148 7.47 10.58 0.52
C LEU A 148 8.44 10.44 1.70
N TYR A 149 9.21 9.36 1.78
CA TYR A 149 9.90 8.96 3.02
C TYR A 149 11.37 8.54 2.85
N SER A 150 11.92 8.58 1.63
CA SER A 150 13.30 8.12 1.36
C SER A 150 14.34 8.76 2.29
N VAL A 151 14.37 10.09 2.37
CA VAL A 151 15.33 10.84 3.20
C VAL A 151 15.24 10.42 4.67
N MET A 152 14.02 10.28 5.19
CA MET A 152 13.80 9.89 6.58
C MET A 152 14.30 8.47 6.86
N LEU A 153 13.98 7.52 5.97
CA LEU A 153 14.39 6.12 6.10
C LEU A 153 15.92 5.99 5.98
N VAL A 154 16.55 6.69 5.05
CA VAL A 154 18.01 6.70 4.88
C VAL A 154 18.70 7.29 6.11
N LYS A 155 18.26 8.46 6.60
CA LYS A 155 18.81 9.07 7.82
C LYS A 155 18.70 8.14 9.02
N SER A 156 17.52 7.54 9.21
CA SER A 156 17.27 6.61 10.29
C SER A 156 18.13 5.35 10.18
N TYR A 157 18.40 4.88 8.96
CA TYR A 157 19.30 3.76 8.72
C TYR A 157 20.74 4.09 9.09
N ILE A 158 21.25 5.26 8.70
CA ILE A 158 22.62 5.71 9.01
C ILE A 158 22.83 5.72 10.53
N VAL A 159 21.91 6.36 11.26
CA VAL A 159 21.97 6.53 12.71
C VAL A 159 21.94 5.19 13.45
N MET A 160 21.15 4.22 12.96
CA MET A 160 20.95 2.92 13.63
C MET A 160 21.77 1.77 12.99
N LYS A 161 22.64 2.05 12.02
CA LYS A 161 23.31 1.05 11.18
C LYS A 161 24.05 -0.01 12.00
N GLU A 162 24.77 0.40 13.04
CA GLU A 162 25.54 -0.51 13.89
C GLU A 162 24.63 -1.50 14.62
N TYR A 163 23.53 -1.01 15.22
CA TYR A 163 22.57 -1.87 15.89
C TYR A 163 21.86 -2.82 14.92
N ILE A 164 21.42 -2.32 13.76
CA ILE A 164 20.79 -3.15 12.72
C ILE A 164 21.75 -4.26 12.28
N SER A 165 23.03 -3.94 12.08
CA SER A 165 24.04 -4.91 11.67
C SER A 165 24.24 -5.99 12.73
N LYS A 166 24.28 -5.63 14.02
CA LYS A 166 24.32 -6.59 15.13
C LYS A 166 23.08 -7.49 15.16
N LYS A 167 21.88 -6.92 14.96
CA LYS A 167 20.61 -7.66 14.95
C LYS A 167 20.46 -8.59 13.74
N GLN A 168 21.05 -8.27 12.59
CA GLN A 168 21.06 -9.17 11.42
C GLN A 168 21.81 -10.48 11.68
N ILE A 169 22.83 -10.44 12.54
CA ILE A 169 23.61 -11.63 12.93
C ILE A 169 22.73 -12.57 13.75
N THR A 170 21.88 -12.05 14.62
CA THR A 170 21.02 -12.84 15.52
C THR A 170 19.66 -13.18 14.91
N ASN A 171 19.11 -12.36 14.01
CA ASN A 171 17.84 -12.59 13.33
C ASN A 171 17.86 -12.09 11.87
N ARG A 172 18.23 -12.98 10.96
CA ARG A 172 18.48 -12.67 9.54
C ARG A 172 17.24 -12.25 8.74
N LYS A 173 16.04 -12.72 9.11
CA LYS A 173 14.80 -12.45 8.34
C LYS A 173 14.20 -11.08 8.63
N ALA A 174 14.22 -10.62 9.88
CA ALA A 174 13.61 -9.35 10.26
C ALA A 174 14.41 -8.15 9.74
N ALA A 175 15.72 -8.13 9.99
CA ALA A 175 16.56 -6.97 9.69
C ALA A 175 17.00 -6.84 8.21
N LEU A 176 16.68 -7.84 7.37
CA LEU A 176 17.03 -7.79 5.94
C LEU A 176 16.20 -6.72 5.21
N HIS A 177 14.88 -6.68 5.45
CA HIS A 177 13.97 -5.83 4.69
C HIS A 177 14.29 -4.33 4.81
N TYR A 178 14.50 -3.84 6.04
CA TYR A 178 14.82 -2.43 6.25
C TYR A 178 16.18 -2.05 5.67
N SER A 179 17.22 -2.86 5.89
CA SER A 179 18.56 -2.57 5.37
C SER A 179 18.61 -2.56 3.84
N THR A 180 17.88 -3.47 3.19
CA THR A 180 17.81 -3.55 1.72
C THR A 180 17.10 -2.32 1.17
N LEU A 181 15.92 -1.99 1.71
CA LEU A 181 15.14 -0.84 1.24
C LEU A 181 15.89 0.49 1.44
N ALA A 182 16.57 0.65 2.59
CA ALA A 182 17.37 1.84 2.87
C ALA A 182 18.54 1.99 1.90
N LYS A 183 19.28 0.92 1.59
CA LYS A 183 20.39 0.94 0.61
C LYS A 183 19.91 1.27 -0.80
N GLU A 184 18.77 0.71 -1.20
CA GLU A 184 18.16 1.02 -2.50
C GLU A 184 17.75 2.48 -2.60
N PHE A 185 17.24 3.07 -1.51
CA PHE A 185 16.86 4.47 -1.48
C PHE A 185 18.07 5.40 -1.41
N ASP A 186 19.13 5.04 -0.70
CA ASP A 186 20.37 5.81 -0.64
C ASP A 186 20.98 6.05 -2.04
N SER A 187 20.93 5.06 -2.92
CA SER A 187 21.38 5.22 -4.32
C SER A 187 20.56 6.23 -5.15
N LYS A 188 19.38 6.60 -4.66
CA LYS A 188 18.42 7.46 -5.36
C LYS A 188 18.24 8.83 -4.69
N VAL A 189 18.72 9.02 -3.46
CA VAL A 189 18.67 10.31 -2.77
C VAL A 189 19.78 11.22 -3.33
N PRO A 190 19.46 12.45 -3.79
CA PRO A 190 20.45 13.40 -4.30
C PRO A 190 21.55 13.77 -3.28
N GLU A 191 22.80 13.89 -3.73
CA GLU A 191 23.97 14.11 -2.86
C GLU A 191 23.88 15.41 -2.03
N ASN A 192 23.17 16.43 -2.51
CA ASN A 192 22.91 17.67 -1.77
C ASN A 192 21.95 17.45 -0.58
N GLU A 193 20.99 16.55 -0.70
CA GLU A 193 20.15 16.12 0.43
C GLU A 193 20.92 15.22 1.40
N LYS A 194 22.06 14.69 0.93
CA LYS A 194 23.03 13.98 1.77
C LYS A 194 24.00 14.85 2.56
N LYS A 195 24.11 16.14 2.22
CA LYS A 195 25.00 17.06 2.96
C LYS A 195 24.38 17.64 4.24
N ILE A 196 23.09 17.41 4.48
CA ILE A 196 22.40 17.72 5.75
C ILE A 196 22.52 16.52 6.72
N TYR A 197 23.61 15.75 6.60
CA TYR A 197 23.94 14.58 7.44
C TYR A 197 25.05 14.94 8.43
#